data_AF-A0A6M1RQT1-F1
#
_entry.id   AF-A0A6M1RQT1-F1
#
_cell.length_a   1.000
_cell.length_b   1.000
_cell.length_c   1.000
_cell.angle_alpha   90.00
_cell.angle_beta   90.00
_cell.angle_gamma   90.00
#
_symmetry.space_group_name_H-M   'P 1'
#
loop_
_entity.id
_entity.type
_entity.pdbx_description
1 polymer ?
#
loop_
_entity_poly.entity_id
_entity_poly.type
_entity_poly.pdbx_seq_one_letter_code
_entity_poly.pdbx_strand_id
1 'polypeptide(L)'
;MSTSAAENHGQASNPAPGSGGACPPCVLYEDEHLLVVHKPAGWNTHAPSPWAGEGIYDWLRNREPRWARLAIVQRLDKETSGILVFSKTELANRSLTEQFTQHRVQKRYVFWTDRPAPRRAWTTRSALDRAGPRRISRTPTAHPSDAITRFEMDPEPVAITVPWAVGTAWPASLRIWQGRAWPVTGKTHQIRTHAAAEGIPILGDSLYHGTPWARLCLHAEELELVHPATGRPIRFTAPADFLTWPGHWLRKAVIEPDLTDAHRCVHGAADGWPGLYLDRLGPCLLATADRPLTEPARAWILHQFPARALYYKPHPRRPAHLPPDQVAPGPVHGVPVSEPFLIRENGLHFELSLREGGSVGLFLDQRDNRRRLLTGYVGRGFWLRDPARTPQTGPWTVLNTFAYTCGFSVAAARAGARVTSVDLSRKYLDWGRRNFLHNGLDPAAHDFLQGDVRDWFRRWQRQGRTFDLILLDPPTFSRSKSAGVFQVEKDLPGLVTAAVTLLRPGGVLFVSSNKEDWSPADFTRVMFESVRAAGRNLLQHLYVPQPPDFPIHRDEPGYLKTLWCRVE
;
A
#
# COMPACT_ATOMS: atom_id res chain seq x y z
N MET A 1 28.73 -29.97 46.08
CA MET A 1 27.97 -30.18 44.82
C MET A 1 26.56 -29.64 45.02
N SER A 2 26.24 -28.49 44.45
CA SER A 2 24.87 -28.10 44.08
C SER A 2 24.96 -26.86 43.19
N THR A 3 25.02 -27.07 41.88
CA THR A 3 24.97 -26.01 40.87
C THR A 3 23.52 -25.63 40.61
N SER A 4 23.27 -24.32 40.68
CA SER A 4 22.02 -23.67 40.31
C SER A 4 21.81 -23.80 38.79
N ALA A 5 20.59 -24.15 38.39
CA ALA A 5 20.18 -24.21 37.00
C ALA A 5 19.61 -22.85 36.61
N ALA A 6 20.31 -22.14 35.71
CA ALA A 6 19.80 -20.99 35.01
C ALA A 6 18.77 -21.45 33.96
N GLU A 7 17.52 -21.00 34.08
CA GLU A 7 16.49 -21.22 33.08
C GLU A 7 16.77 -20.35 31.84
N ASN A 8 16.95 -21.04 30.72
CA ASN A 8 17.26 -20.49 29.43
C ASN A 8 15.96 -19.95 28.79
N HIS A 9 15.79 -18.63 28.69
CA HIS A 9 14.69 -18.01 27.95
C HIS A 9 14.90 -18.23 26.44
N GLY A 10 14.40 -19.35 25.92
CA GLY A 10 14.36 -19.63 24.48
C GLY A 10 13.50 -18.60 23.74
N GLN A 11 14.08 -17.95 22.74
CA GLN A 11 13.35 -17.17 21.75
C GLN A 11 12.35 -18.09 21.04
N ALA A 12 11.06 -17.92 21.30
CA ALA A 12 10.01 -18.62 20.58
C ALA A 12 9.97 -18.08 19.14
N SER A 13 10.41 -18.87 18.16
CA SER A 13 10.26 -18.56 16.74
C SER A 13 8.81 -18.77 16.33
N ASN A 14 8.28 -17.90 15.47
CA ASN A 14 6.95 -18.11 14.88
C ASN A 14 6.89 -19.47 14.16
N PRO A 15 5.74 -20.18 14.21
CA PRO A 15 5.56 -21.38 13.41
C PRO A 15 5.82 -21.06 11.93
N ALA A 16 6.52 -21.96 11.24
CA ALA A 16 6.95 -21.75 9.86
C ALA A 16 5.72 -21.50 8.94
N PRO A 17 5.81 -20.55 7.99
CA PRO A 17 4.75 -20.36 7.00
C PRO A 17 4.52 -21.66 6.21
N GLY A 18 3.26 -22.04 6.02
CA GLY A 18 2.90 -23.19 5.20
C GLY A 18 3.47 -23.08 3.78
N SER A 19 3.90 -24.20 3.21
CA SER A 19 4.52 -24.28 1.88
C SER A 19 3.53 -23.89 0.76
N GLY A 20 3.73 -22.73 0.14
CA GLY A 20 3.08 -22.40 -1.14
C GLY A 20 3.01 -20.90 -1.46
N GLY A 21 3.97 -20.42 -2.26
CA GLY A 21 3.97 -19.09 -2.89
C GLY A 21 4.80 -18.02 -2.17
N ALA A 22 5.36 -17.07 -2.93
CA ALA A 22 5.94 -15.85 -2.37
C ALA A 22 4.86 -15.11 -1.56
N CYS A 23 5.17 -14.76 -0.32
CA CYS A 23 4.24 -14.12 0.60
C CYS A 23 4.75 -12.71 0.90
N PRO A 24 3.88 -11.70 1.01
CA PRO A 24 4.30 -10.36 1.39
C PRO A 24 5.04 -10.37 2.73
N PRO A 25 6.03 -9.48 2.93
CA PRO A 25 6.82 -9.47 4.17
C PRO A 25 6.01 -9.25 5.45
N CYS A 26 4.81 -8.68 5.35
CA CYS A 26 3.93 -8.50 6.50
C CYS A 26 3.25 -9.78 6.99
N VAL A 27 3.27 -10.88 6.24
CA VAL A 27 2.65 -12.14 6.69
C VAL A 27 3.61 -12.88 7.60
N LEU A 28 3.18 -13.15 8.84
CA LEU A 28 3.94 -13.88 9.84
C LEU A 28 3.69 -15.38 9.79
N TYR A 29 2.44 -15.76 9.50
CA TYR A 29 2.01 -17.15 9.48
C TYR A 29 0.73 -17.29 8.65
N GLU A 30 0.63 -18.42 7.95
CA GLU A 30 -0.57 -18.79 7.20
C GLU A 30 -0.74 -20.31 7.21
N ASP A 31 -1.98 -20.74 7.47
CA ASP A 31 -2.45 -22.11 7.21
C ASP A 31 -3.84 -22.06 6.52
N GLU A 32 -4.56 -23.17 6.51
CA GLU A 32 -5.91 -23.24 5.93
C GLU A 32 -6.91 -22.28 6.62
N HIS A 33 -6.80 -22.11 7.93
CA HIS A 33 -7.78 -21.45 8.79
C HIS A 33 -7.42 -20.02 9.18
N LEU A 34 -6.13 -19.71 9.30
CA LEU A 34 -5.59 -18.50 9.88
C LEU A 34 -4.67 -17.76 8.90
N LEU A 35 -4.73 -16.43 8.95
CA LEU A 35 -3.70 -15.54 8.40
C LEU A 35 -3.27 -14.58 9.50
N VAL A 36 -2.00 -14.63 9.89
CA VAL A 36 -1.42 -13.77 10.91
C VAL A 36 -0.45 -12.81 10.26
N VAL A 37 -0.61 -11.52 10.55
CA VAL A 37 0.15 -10.45 9.91
C VAL A 37 0.75 -9.48 10.92
N HIS A 38 1.83 -8.85 10.51
CA HIS A 38 2.52 -7.79 11.20
C HIS A 38 2.11 -6.44 10.62
N LYS A 39 1.16 -5.76 11.27
CA LYS A 39 0.67 -4.47 10.79
C LYS A 39 1.69 -3.35 11.13
N PRO A 40 2.19 -2.58 10.15
CA PRO A 40 2.97 -1.38 10.43
C PRO A 40 2.11 -0.30 11.11
N ALA A 41 2.76 0.66 11.79
CA ALA A 41 2.07 1.87 12.27
C ALA A 41 1.72 2.80 11.11
N GLY A 42 0.71 3.65 11.32
CA GLY A 42 0.20 4.57 10.31
C GLY A 42 -0.71 3.91 9.26
N TRP A 43 -0.82 2.58 9.24
CA TRP A 43 -1.70 1.86 8.32
C TRP A 43 -2.98 1.35 9.00
N ASN A 44 -4.13 1.52 8.35
CA ASN A 44 -5.40 1.09 8.92
C ASN A 44 -5.54 -0.44 8.92
N THR A 45 -6.32 -0.99 9.86
CA THR A 45 -6.72 -2.41 9.78
C THR A 45 -7.62 -2.64 8.56
N HIS A 46 -8.60 -1.77 8.34
CA HIS A 46 -9.54 -1.77 7.21
C HIS A 46 -9.80 -0.33 6.76
N ALA A 47 -10.23 -0.14 5.51
CA ALA A 47 -10.54 1.17 4.94
C ALA A 47 -11.62 1.88 5.79
N PRO A 48 -11.38 3.13 6.23
CA PRO A 48 -12.31 3.86 7.08
C PRO A 48 -13.54 4.40 6.34
N SER A 49 -13.50 4.43 5.00
CA SER A 49 -14.62 4.78 4.14
C SER A 49 -14.44 4.14 2.76
N PRO A 50 -15.49 4.08 1.90
CA PRO A 50 -15.42 3.40 0.60
C PRO A 50 -14.34 3.91 -0.37
N TRP A 51 -13.91 5.17 -0.21
CA TRP A 51 -12.96 5.84 -1.10
C TRP A 51 -11.63 6.17 -0.43
N ALA A 52 -11.46 5.78 0.84
CA ALA A 52 -10.20 5.93 1.54
C ALA A 52 -9.16 4.93 1.03
N GLY A 53 -7.89 5.18 1.37
CA GLY A 53 -6.83 4.19 1.13
C GLY A 53 -7.13 2.86 1.82
N GLU A 54 -6.72 1.77 1.18
CA GLU A 54 -6.87 0.42 1.71
C GLU A 54 -6.22 0.28 3.08
N GLY A 55 -6.87 -0.43 4.00
CA GLY A 55 -6.18 -1.01 5.15
C GLY A 55 -5.50 -2.33 4.78
N ILE A 56 -4.71 -2.89 5.69
CA ILE A 56 -4.03 -4.19 5.46
C ILE A 56 -5.03 -5.30 5.11
N TYR A 57 -6.23 -5.29 5.70
CA TYR A 57 -7.30 -6.23 5.38
C TYR A 57 -7.73 -6.13 3.91
N ASP A 58 -8.07 -4.93 3.43
CA ASP A 58 -8.57 -4.71 2.07
C ASP A 58 -7.47 -5.04 1.05
N TRP A 59 -6.24 -4.58 1.34
CA TRP A 59 -5.09 -4.81 0.49
C TRP A 59 -4.79 -6.31 0.32
N LEU A 60 -4.80 -7.10 1.41
CA LEU A 60 -4.61 -8.56 1.33
C LEU A 60 -5.73 -9.23 0.52
N ARG A 61 -7.00 -8.87 0.75
CA ARG A 61 -8.14 -9.44 0.00
C ARG A 61 -8.10 -9.13 -1.50
N ASN A 62 -7.55 -7.96 -1.84
CA ASN A 62 -7.34 -7.53 -3.22
C ASN A 62 -6.02 -8.05 -3.80
N ARG A 63 -5.11 -8.56 -2.97
CA ARG A 63 -3.81 -9.10 -3.40
C ARG A 63 -3.92 -10.49 -3.98
N GLU A 64 -4.52 -11.41 -3.22
CA GLU A 64 -4.52 -12.83 -3.57
C GLU A 64 -5.92 -13.46 -3.49
N PRO A 65 -6.27 -14.38 -4.42
CA PRO A 65 -7.55 -15.07 -4.39
C PRO A 65 -7.78 -15.89 -3.11
N ARG A 66 -6.73 -16.53 -2.58
CA ARG A 66 -6.80 -17.32 -1.33
C ARG A 66 -7.18 -16.47 -0.11
N TRP A 67 -7.07 -15.16 -0.21
CA TRP A 67 -7.44 -14.20 0.84
C TRP A 67 -8.75 -13.47 0.54
N ALA A 68 -9.43 -13.76 -0.57
CA ALA A 68 -10.67 -13.06 -0.95
C ALA A 68 -11.77 -13.09 0.13
N ARG A 69 -11.77 -14.13 0.97
CA ARG A 69 -12.76 -14.42 2.04
C ARG A 69 -12.25 -14.16 3.45
N LEU A 70 -11.16 -13.42 3.64
CA LEU A 70 -10.70 -13.03 4.97
C LEU A 70 -11.82 -12.33 5.76
N ALA A 71 -11.89 -12.62 7.06
CA ALA A 71 -12.79 -11.96 7.98
C ALA A 71 -12.05 -11.42 9.22
N ILE A 72 -12.48 -10.22 9.64
CA ILE A 72 -11.90 -9.45 10.75
C ILE A 72 -12.46 -9.98 12.07
N VAL A 73 -11.58 -10.47 12.95
CA VAL A 73 -11.91 -10.87 14.33
C VAL A 73 -11.25 -9.96 15.37
N GLN A 74 -10.23 -9.20 14.96
CA GLN A 74 -9.48 -8.26 15.78
C GLN A 74 -9.16 -7.01 14.94
N ARG A 75 -9.03 -5.86 15.61
CA ARG A 75 -8.50 -4.63 14.99
C ARG A 75 -7.44 -4.00 15.87
N LEU A 76 -6.46 -3.38 15.22
CA LEU A 76 -5.55 -2.42 15.82
C LEU A 76 -5.89 -1.02 15.29
N ASP A 77 -5.71 -0.01 16.13
CA ASP A 77 -5.81 1.39 15.71
C ASP A 77 -4.76 1.69 14.63
N LYS A 78 -5.00 2.71 13.79
CA LYS A 78 -4.11 3.10 12.67
C LYS A 78 -2.65 3.22 13.12
N GLU A 79 -2.42 3.95 14.21
CA GLU A 79 -1.07 4.24 14.73
C GLU A 79 -0.45 3.08 15.53
N THR A 80 -1.26 2.10 15.97
CA THR A 80 -0.75 0.95 16.72
C THR A 80 -0.23 -0.10 15.75
N SER A 81 1.04 -0.48 15.87
CA SER A 81 1.63 -1.58 15.10
C SER A 81 1.50 -2.91 15.81
N GLY A 82 1.80 -4.01 15.12
CA GLY A 82 1.98 -5.33 15.72
C GLY A 82 1.06 -6.39 15.12
N ILE A 83 0.90 -7.49 15.86
CA ILE A 83 0.25 -8.70 15.38
C ILE A 83 -1.26 -8.51 15.23
N LEU A 84 -1.77 -8.97 14.09
CA LEU A 84 -3.19 -9.13 13.79
C LEU A 84 -3.45 -10.53 13.25
N VAL A 85 -4.57 -11.13 13.66
CA VAL A 85 -5.07 -12.38 13.09
C VAL A 85 -6.35 -12.15 12.30
N PHE A 86 -6.42 -12.75 11.11
CA PHE A 86 -7.61 -12.87 10.31
C PHE A 86 -8.03 -14.35 10.20
N SER A 87 -9.34 -14.56 10.10
CA SER A 87 -9.89 -15.89 9.81
C SER A 87 -10.04 -16.07 8.30
N LYS A 88 -9.67 -17.25 7.79
CA LYS A 88 -9.83 -17.64 6.38
C LYS A 88 -11.06 -18.53 6.13
N THR A 89 -11.58 -19.17 7.18
CA THR A 89 -12.71 -20.12 7.12
C THR A 89 -13.81 -19.76 8.12
N GLU A 90 -15.04 -20.23 7.87
CA GLU A 90 -16.17 -20.04 8.79
C GLU A 90 -15.93 -20.69 10.16
N LEU A 91 -15.30 -21.88 10.17
CA LEU A 91 -14.87 -22.56 11.41
C LEU A 91 -13.95 -21.66 12.24
N ALA A 92 -12.91 -21.09 11.59
CA ALA A 92 -11.97 -20.19 12.23
C ALA A 92 -12.64 -18.91 12.72
N ASN A 93 -13.53 -18.34 11.91
CA ASN A 93 -14.24 -17.12 12.28
C ASN A 93 -15.09 -17.32 13.55
N ARG A 94 -15.88 -18.40 13.59
CA ARG A 94 -16.71 -18.75 14.76
C ARG A 94 -15.86 -18.98 16.01
N SER A 95 -14.83 -19.83 15.90
CA SER A 95 -13.94 -20.15 17.03
C SER A 95 -13.21 -18.91 17.57
N LEU A 96 -12.59 -18.11 16.70
CA LEU A 96 -11.87 -16.92 17.13
C LEU A 96 -12.81 -15.88 17.73
N THR A 97 -13.99 -15.66 17.13
CA THR A 97 -15.00 -14.74 17.68
C THR A 97 -15.41 -15.14 19.09
N GLU A 98 -15.62 -16.43 19.34
CA GLU A 98 -15.90 -16.95 20.68
C GLU A 98 -14.72 -16.72 21.63
N GLN A 99 -13.49 -17.05 21.22
CA GLN A 99 -12.30 -16.86 22.05
C GLN A 99 -12.04 -15.39 22.42
N PHE A 100 -12.24 -14.45 21.48
CA PHE A 100 -12.12 -13.02 21.75
C PHE A 100 -13.25 -12.52 22.67
N THR A 101 -14.48 -12.98 22.44
CA THR A 101 -15.66 -12.62 23.27
C THR A 101 -15.52 -13.11 24.70
N GLN A 102 -15.01 -14.34 24.88
CA GLN A 102 -14.80 -14.95 26.20
C GLN A 102 -13.44 -14.57 26.83
N HIS A 103 -12.69 -13.64 26.22
CA HIS A 103 -11.39 -13.18 26.71
C HIS A 103 -10.35 -14.31 26.93
N ARG A 104 -10.44 -15.39 26.13
CA ARG A 104 -9.47 -16.51 26.16
C ARG A 104 -8.19 -16.22 25.39
N VAL A 105 -8.24 -15.25 24.47
CA VAL A 105 -7.07 -14.79 23.71
C VAL A 105 -6.17 -13.93 24.61
N GLN A 106 -4.90 -14.29 24.73
CA GLN A 106 -3.93 -13.49 25.46
C GLN A 106 -3.20 -12.55 24.50
N LYS A 107 -3.04 -11.30 24.90
CA LYS A 107 -2.33 -10.27 24.12
C LYS A 107 -1.35 -9.57 25.04
N ARG A 108 -0.12 -9.38 24.58
CA ARG A 108 0.87 -8.55 25.27
C ARG A 108 1.33 -7.45 24.34
N TYR A 109 1.25 -6.23 24.84
CA TYR A 109 1.71 -5.04 24.16
C TYR A 109 2.98 -4.54 24.81
N VAL A 110 3.86 -3.94 24.01
CA VAL A 110 5.02 -3.17 24.48
C VAL A 110 4.78 -1.70 24.16
N PHE A 111 5.21 -0.82 25.05
CA PHE A 111 5.17 0.63 24.82
C PHE A 111 6.37 1.34 25.43
N TRP A 112 6.66 2.55 24.94
CA TRP A 112 7.65 3.46 25.54
C TRP A 112 6.97 4.69 26.14
N THR A 113 7.54 5.17 27.24
CA THR A 113 7.17 6.45 27.88
C THR A 113 8.45 7.14 28.38
N ASP A 114 8.43 8.46 28.49
CA ASP A 114 9.51 9.26 29.08
C ASP A 114 9.26 9.59 30.55
N ARG A 115 8.22 9.00 31.15
CA ARG A 115 7.87 9.18 32.55
C ARG A 115 8.26 7.96 33.39
N PRO A 116 8.87 8.15 34.57
CA PRO A 116 9.11 7.05 35.47
C PRO A 116 7.76 6.47 35.94
N ALA A 117 7.68 5.16 36.02
CA ALA A 117 6.50 4.49 36.54
C ALA A 117 6.41 4.64 38.05
N PRO A 118 5.19 4.79 38.62
CA PRO A 118 5.03 4.85 40.07
C PRO A 118 5.30 3.50 40.75
N ARG A 119 5.19 2.39 40.00
CA ARG A 119 5.29 1.00 40.48
C ARG A 119 5.86 0.10 39.37
N ARG A 120 6.38 -1.08 39.74
CA ARG A 120 6.87 -2.10 38.77
C ARG A 120 5.74 -2.83 38.05
N ALA A 121 4.67 -3.18 38.75
CA ALA A 121 3.49 -3.82 38.16
C ALA A 121 2.22 -3.40 38.88
N TRP A 122 1.12 -3.22 38.13
CA TRP A 122 -0.19 -2.87 38.69
C TRP A 122 -1.33 -3.17 37.71
N THR A 123 -2.57 -3.06 38.19
CA THR A 123 -3.77 -3.20 37.36
C THR A 123 -4.60 -1.92 37.43
N THR A 124 -4.94 -1.38 36.27
CA THR A 124 -5.82 -0.23 36.13
C THR A 124 -7.19 -0.70 35.66
N ARG A 125 -8.24 -0.26 36.36
CA ARG A 125 -9.65 -0.51 36.02
C ARG A 125 -10.37 0.82 35.88
N SER A 126 -11.12 1.01 34.80
CA SER A 126 -12.02 2.17 34.66
C SER A 126 -13.14 1.99 33.64
N ALA A 127 -14.21 2.76 33.81
CA ALA A 127 -15.18 2.98 32.75
C ALA A 127 -14.54 3.88 31.69
N LEU A 128 -14.67 3.50 30.41
CA LEU A 128 -14.07 4.23 29.28
C LEU A 128 -15.17 4.79 28.37
N ASP A 129 -15.48 6.06 28.59
CA ASP A 129 -16.51 6.79 27.84
C ASP A 129 -15.90 7.53 26.64
N ARG A 130 -16.69 7.69 25.58
CA ARG A 130 -16.29 8.48 24.41
C ARG A 130 -16.41 9.97 24.71
N ALA A 131 -15.36 10.73 24.39
CA ALA A 131 -15.34 12.19 24.43
C ALA A 131 -14.66 12.71 23.14
N GLY A 132 -15.47 12.92 22.11
CA GLY A 132 -14.97 13.22 20.75
C GLY A 132 -14.07 12.09 20.23
N PRO A 133 -12.85 12.39 19.72
CA PRO A 133 -11.91 11.37 19.23
C PRO A 133 -11.17 10.62 20.34
N ARG A 134 -11.30 11.06 21.60
CA ARG A 134 -10.61 10.48 22.77
C ARG A 134 -11.58 9.64 23.60
N ARG A 135 -11.02 8.79 24.46
CA ARG A 135 -11.74 8.18 25.59
C ARG A 135 -11.25 8.78 26.90
N ILE A 136 -12.14 8.91 27.86
CA ILE A 136 -11.81 9.42 29.20
C ILE A 136 -12.05 8.29 30.21
N SER A 137 -11.11 8.15 31.15
CA SER A 137 -11.22 7.24 32.29
C SER A 137 -12.13 7.87 33.36
N ARG A 138 -13.16 7.16 33.80
CA ARG A 138 -14.00 7.53 34.95
C ARG A 138 -13.93 6.46 36.05
N THR A 139 -14.30 6.87 37.26
CA THR A 139 -14.38 5.99 38.44
C THR A 139 -15.17 4.73 38.10
N PRO A 140 -14.65 3.52 38.41
CA PRO A 140 -15.33 2.26 38.13
C PRO A 140 -16.70 2.22 38.80
N THR A 141 -17.74 1.79 38.07
CA THR A 141 -19.09 1.59 38.63
C THR A 141 -19.34 0.14 39.06
N ALA A 142 -18.29 -0.69 39.11
CA ALA A 142 -18.37 -2.15 39.29
C ALA A 142 -19.20 -2.87 38.21
N HIS A 143 -19.38 -2.25 37.03
CA HIS A 143 -20.13 -2.83 35.93
C HIS A 143 -19.28 -3.82 35.10
N PRO A 144 -19.89 -4.85 34.47
CA PRO A 144 -19.21 -5.82 33.59
C PRO A 144 -18.50 -5.19 32.38
N SER A 145 -18.81 -3.93 32.08
CA SER A 145 -18.24 -3.21 30.97
C SER A 145 -16.91 -2.54 31.31
N ASP A 146 -16.40 -2.54 32.55
CA ASP A 146 -15.15 -1.84 32.89
C ASP A 146 -13.95 -2.34 32.09
N ALA A 147 -13.10 -1.41 31.65
CA ALA A 147 -11.84 -1.76 30.99
C ALA A 147 -10.79 -2.16 32.02
N ILE A 148 -10.02 -3.22 31.75
CA ILE A 148 -8.99 -3.72 32.65
C ILE A 148 -7.69 -3.92 31.90
N THR A 149 -6.63 -3.25 32.35
CA THR A 149 -5.28 -3.40 31.80
C THR A 149 -4.30 -3.69 32.93
N ARG A 150 -3.50 -4.75 32.78
CA ARG A 150 -2.34 -5.00 33.64
C ARG A 150 -1.12 -4.36 33.01
N PHE A 151 -0.32 -3.67 33.81
CA PHE A 151 0.92 -3.02 33.39
C PHE A 151 2.10 -3.63 34.14
N GLU A 152 3.23 -3.68 33.45
CA GLU A 152 4.55 -3.96 34.01
C GLU A 152 5.57 -3.01 33.39
N MET A 153 6.53 -2.52 34.17
CA MET A 153 7.50 -1.52 33.74
C MET A 153 8.92 -1.99 34.08
N ASP A 154 9.83 -1.82 33.12
CA ASP A 154 11.25 -2.07 33.37
C ASP A 154 11.76 -1.06 34.43
N PRO A 155 12.65 -1.49 35.34
CA PRO A 155 13.01 -0.71 36.52
C PRO A 155 13.82 0.54 36.18
N GLU A 156 14.65 0.47 35.14
CA GLU A 156 15.60 1.52 34.77
C GLU A 156 15.31 2.04 33.36
N PRO A 157 15.44 3.35 33.12
CA PRO A 157 15.32 3.90 31.79
C PRO A 157 16.53 3.52 30.93
N VAL A 158 16.30 3.41 29.63
CA VAL A 158 17.35 3.30 28.62
C VAL A 158 17.51 4.64 27.92
N ALA A 159 18.76 5.09 27.74
CA ALA A 159 19.04 6.21 26.87
C ALA A 159 18.99 5.74 25.42
N ILE A 160 18.13 6.34 24.60
CA ILE A 160 18.06 6.04 23.17
C ILE A 160 18.47 7.27 22.37
N THR A 161 19.32 7.04 21.37
CA THR A 161 19.65 8.01 20.33
C THR A 161 18.84 7.68 19.08
N VAL A 162 18.28 8.70 18.42
CA VAL A 162 17.55 8.54 17.17
C VAL A 162 18.45 9.01 16.03
N PRO A 163 19.11 8.09 15.28
CA PRO A 163 20.15 8.47 14.33
C PRO A 163 19.65 9.41 13.24
N TRP A 164 18.37 9.29 12.88
CA TRP A 164 17.74 10.07 11.84
C TRP A 164 17.08 11.36 12.33
N ALA A 165 17.00 11.61 13.64
CA ALA A 165 16.40 12.83 14.17
C ALA A 165 17.27 14.09 13.97
N VAL A 166 18.54 13.93 13.55
CA VAL A 166 19.46 15.04 13.30
C VAL A 166 18.86 16.00 12.26
N GLY A 167 18.70 17.27 12.64
CA GLY A 167 18.12 18.31 11.77
C GLY A 167 16.58 18.26 11.66
N THR A 168 15.91 17.43 12.47
CA THR A 168 14.45 17.42 12.61
C THR A 168 14.01 18.14 13.89
N ALA A 169 12.71 18.33 14.10
CA ALA A 169 12.16 18.85 15.36
C ALA A 169 12.13 17.80 16.50
N TRP A 170 12.57 16.56 16.24
CA TRP A 170 12.55 15.47 17.23
C TRP A 170 13.81 15.48 18.10
N PRO A 171 13.72 15.09 19.38
CA PRO A 171 14.88 15.03 20.25
C PRO A 171 15.88 13.97 19.76
N ALA A 172 17.16 14.34 19.69
CA ALA A 172 18.23 13.45 19.25
C ALA A 172 18.52 12.32 20.25
N SER A 173 18.22 12.54 21.53
CA SER A 173 18.31 11.54 22.59
C SER A 173 17.21 11.71 23.63
N LEU A 174 16.68 10.59 24.14
CA LEU A 174 15.68 10.59 25.20
C LEU A 174 15.95 9.42 26.16
N ARG A 175 15.67 9.62 27.46
CA ARG A 175 15.58 8.53 28.42
C ARG A 175 14.15 7.99 28.39
N ILE A 176 14.01 6.70 28.12
CA ILE A 176 12.72 6.05 27.99
C ILE A 176 12.63 4.86 28.94
N TRP A 177 11.44 4.66 29.50
CA TRP A 177 11.06 3.41 30.16
C TRP A 177 10.26 2.57 29.19
N GLN A 178 10.56 1.28 29.16
CA GLN A 178 9.79 0.31 28.41
C GLN A 178 8.77 -0.37 29.34
N GLY A 179 7.52 -0.36 28.91
CA GLY A 179 6.40 -1.00 29.58
C GLY A 179 5.82 -2.14 28.78
N ARG A 180 5.21 -3.10 29.49
CA ARG A 180 4.32 -4.12 28.94
C ARG A 180 2.91 -3.89 29.43
N ALA A 181 1.94 -4.18 28.57
CA ALA A 181 0.52 -4.06 28.89
C ALA A 181 -0.26 -5.28 28.40
N TRP A 182 -1.08 -5.84 29.28
CA TRP A 182 -2.02 -6.93 28.97
C TRP A 182 -3.46 -6.41 29.10
N PRO A 183 -4.10 -6.05 27.97
CA PRO A 183 -5.49 -5.63 27.98
C PRO A 183 -6.39 -6.87 28.13
N VAL A 184 -6.90 -7.09 29.35
CA VAL A 184 -7.82 -8.19 29.68
C VAL A 184 -9.13 -8.00 28.92
N THR A 185 -9.63 -6.76 28.87
CA THR A 185 -10.73 -6.35 27.99
C THR A 185 -10.20 -5.76 26.68
N GLY A 186 -11.03 -5.69 25.64
CA GLY A 186 -10.64 -5.23 24.29
C GLY A 186 -11.26 -3.91 23.84
N LYS A 187 -11.12 -2.82 24.61
CA LYS A 187 -11.71 -1.52 24.22
C LYS A 187 -10.77 -0.63 23.39
N THR A 188 -11.36 0.21 22.54
CA THR A 188 -10.64 1.24 21.76
C THR A 188 -9.82 2.15 22.67
N HIS A 189 -8.56 2.40 22.31
CA HIS A 189 -7.62 3.25 23.06
C HIS A 189 -7.41 2.85 24.53
N GLN A 190 -7.76 1.63 24.93
CA GLN A 190 -7.74 1.25 26.35
C GLN A 190 -6.37 1.43 27.01
N ILE A 191 -5.32 0.88 26.42
CA ILE A 191 -3.95 0.97 26.97
C ILE A 191 -3.52 2.43 27.04
N ARG A 192 -3.74 3.18 25.95
CA ARG A 192 -3.40 4.61 25.82
C ARG A 192 -4.06 5.46 26.91
N THR A 193 -5.37 5.24 27.12
CA THR A 193 -6.16 5.96 28.12
C THR A 193 -5.71 5.61 29.54
N HIS A 194 -5.47 4.33 29.83
CA HIS A 194 -5.02 3.91 31.16
C HIS A 194 -3.59 4.41 31.44
N ALA A 195 -2.67 4.29 30.49
CA ALA A 195 -1.30 4.76 30.66
C ALA A 195 -1.24 6.27 30.99
N ALA A 196 -2.04 7.09 30.28
CA ALA A 196 -2.13 8.51 30.60
C ALA A 196 -2.79 8.79 31.98
N ALA A 197 -3.82 8.03 32.36
CA ALA A 197 -4.44 8.17 33.68
C ALA A 197 -3.50 7.80 34.84
N GLU A 198 -2.55 6.90 34.59
CA GLU A 198 -1.51 6.48 35.54
C GLU A 198 -0.26 7.38 35.50
N GLY A 199 -0.30 8.49 34.75
CA GLY A 199 0.82 9.45 34.66
C GLY A 199 1.99 8.99 33.79
N ILE A 200 1.81 7.93 33.00
CA ILE A 200 2.82 7.37 32.08
C ILE A 200 2.34 7.39 30.62
N PRO A 201 1.97 8.57 30.06
CA PRO A 201 1.47 8.65 28.70
C PRO A 201 2.47 8.08 27.70
N ILE A 202 1.95 7.39 26.68
CA ILE A 202 2.77 6.69 25.68
C ILE A 202 3.46 7.70 24.77
N LEU A 203 4.74 7.50 24.50
CA LEU A 203 5.55 8.33 23.61
C LEU A 203 4.93 8.38 22.20
N GLY A 204 4.81 9.58 21.62
CA GLY A 204 4.14 9.83 20.35
C GLY A 204 2.62 9.86 20.39
N ASP A 205 1.99 9.73 21.57
CA ASP A 205 0.54 9.79 21.71
C ASP A 205 0.00 11.22 21.85
N SER A 206 -0.24 11.89 20.72
CA SER A 206 -0.81 13.25 20.70
C SER A 206 -2.22 13.34 21.29
N LEU A 207 -2.97 12.24 21.33
CA LEU A 207 -4.32 12.20 21.90
C LEU A 207 -4.31 12.03 23.43
N TYR A 208 -3.23 11.54 24.00
CA TYR A 208 -3.15 11.25 25.44
C TYR A 208 -1.93 11.90 26.08
N HIS A 209 -1.51 13.06 25.55
CA HIS A 209 -0.46 13.92 26.12
C HIS A 209 0.92 13.25 26.23
N GLY A 210 1.20 12.29 25.37
CA GLY A 210 2.53 11.73 25.21
C GLY A 210 3.51 12.75 24.64
N THR A 211 4.76 12.66 25.06
CA THR A 211 5.84 13.46 24.47
C THR A 211 5.91 13.18 22.96
N PRO A 212 6.01 14.21 22.10
CA PRO A 212 6.02 14.00 20.66
C PRO A 212 7.15 13.05 20.22
N TRP A 213 6.80 12.13 19.31
CA TRP A 213 7.73 11.18 18.67
C TRP A 213 7.31 10.89 17.25
N ALA A 214 8.18 10.23 16.48
CA ALA A 214 7.95 9.87 15.07
C ALA A 214 6.64 9.11 14.81
N ARG A 215 6.13 8.43 15.85
CA ARG A 215 4.96 7.55 15.84
C ARG A 215 4.52 7.26 17.26
N LEU A 216 3.29 6.72 17.38
CA LEU A 216 2.86 6.08 18.61
C LEU A 216 3.77 4.88 18.93
N CYS A 217 4.42 4.94 20.09
CA CYS A 217 5.25 3.85 20.62
C CYS A 217 4.40 2.83 21.37
N LEU A 218 3.42 2.24 20.68
CA LEU A 218 2.59 1.13 21.16
C LEU A 218 2.59 0.01 20.12
N HIS A 219 2.90 -1.20 20.57
CA HIS A 219 3.10 -2.35 19.70
C HIS A 219 2.42 -3.60 20.28
N ALA A 220 1.58 -4.28 19.48
CA ALA A 220 1.04 -5.59 19.82
C ALA A 220 2.10 -6.67 19.55
N GLU A 221 2.97 -6.91 20.52
CA GLU A 221 4.16 -7.76 20.38
C GLU A 221 3.82 -9.26 20.34
N GLU A 222 2.75 -9.66 21.03
CA GLU A 222 2.43 -11.07 21.20
C GLU A 222 0.93 -11.34 21.19
N LEU A 223 0.57 -12.46 20.56
CA LEU A 223 -0.79 -12.98 20.48
C LEU A 223 -0.77 -14.49 20.73
N GLU A 224 -1.51 -14.93 21.73
CA GLU A 224 -1.73 -16.35 22.02
C GLU A 224 -3.22 -16.69 21.94
N LEU A 225 -3.54 -17.75 21.20
CA LEU A 225 -4.90 -18.22 20.97
C LEU A 225 -4.94 -19.75 20.87
N VAL A 226 -6.13 -20.33 20.88
CA VAL A 226 -6.33 -21.75 20.59
C VAL A 226 -6.63 -21.91 19.11
N HIS A 227 -5.85 -22.73 18.40
CA HIS A 227 -6.01 -22.91 16.97
C HIS A 227 -7.41 -23.52 16.66
N PRO A 228 -8.22 -22.91 15.77
CA PRO A 228 -9.62 -23.31 15.55
C PRO A 228 -9.88 -24.77 15.17
N ALA A 229 -8.99 -25.38 14.37
CA ALA A 229 -9.17 -26.77 13.93
C ALA A 229 -8.50 -27.80 14.85
N THR A 230 -7.28 -27.54 15.34
CA THR A 230 -6.52 -28.51 16.14
C THR A 230 -6.80 -28.44 17.64
N GLY A 231 -7.40 -27.35 18.13
CA GLY A 231 -7.64 -27.14 19.56
C GLY A 231 -6.36 -26.91 20.39
N ARG A 232 -5.19 -26.78 19.74
CA ARG A 232 -3.90 -26.58 20.43
C ARG A 232 -3.62 -25.08 20.65
N PRO A 233 -3.01 -24.69 21.78
CA PRO A 233 -2.48 -23.34 21.95
C PRO A 233 -1.43 -23.02 20.88
N ILE A 234 -1.47 -21.81 20.36
CA ILE A 234 -0.50 -21.27 19.40
C ILE A 234 -0.17 -19.83 19.78
N ARG A 235 1.11 -19.49 19.70
CA ARG A 235 1.65 -18.19 20.10
C ARG A 235 2.42 -17.57 18.95
N PHE A 236 2.20 -16.30 18.71
CA PHE A 236 2.89 -15.50 17.71
C PHE A 236 3.60 -14.34 18.39
N THR A 237 4.80 -14.02 17.93
CA THR A 237 5.60 -12.89 18.41
C THR A 237 6.14 -12.07 17.24
N ALA A 238 6.13 -10.74 17.39
CA ALA A 238 6.74 -9.80 16.48
C ALA A 238 7.37 -8.68 17.30
N PRO A 239 8.70 -8.51 17.30
CA PRO A 239 9.36 -7.53 18.16
C PRO A 239 8.99 -6.10 17.76
N ALA A 240 8.88 -5.22 18.76
CA ALA A 240 8.65 -3.81 18.50
C ALA A 240 9.86 -3.15 17.83
N ASP A 241 9.61 -2.29 16.85
CA ASP A 241 10.62 -1.41 16.25
C ASP A 241 10.11 0.04 16.25
N PHE A 242 10.42 0.76 17.33
CA PHE A 242 10.05 2.16 17.50
C PHE A 242 11.08 3.15 16.95
N LEU A 243 12.21 2.65 16.45
CA LEU A 243 13.30 3.47 15.90
C LEU A 243 13.24 3.55 14.37
N THR A 244 12.69 2.53 13.71
CA THR A 244 12.41 2.61 12.28
C THR A 244 11.34 3.66 12.01
N TRP A 245 11.67 4.58 11.09
CA TRP A 245 10.75 5.59 10.61
C TRP A 245 9.48 4.93 9.99
N PRO A 246 8.26 5.38 10.35
CA PRO A 246 7.02 4.68 9.99
C PRO A 246 6.83 4.43 8.49
N GLY A 247 7.14 5.42 7.65
CA GLY A 247 6.97 5.29 6.22
C GLY A 247 7.85 4.18 5.62
N HIS A 248 9.07 3.97 6.15
CA HIS A 248 9.95 2.89 5.73
C HIS A 248 9.41 1.53 6.15
N TRP A 249 8.83 1.42 7.35
CA TRP A 249 8.21 0.16 7.78
C TRP A 249 7.01 -0.19 6.88
N LEU A 250 6.16 0.75 6.50
CA LEU A 250 5.08 0.47 5.55
C LEU A 250 5.60 -0.16 4.25
N ARG A 251 6.67 0.38 3.67
CA ARG A 251 7.27 -0.17 2.43
C ARG A 251 7.89 -1.54 2.68
N LYS A 252 8.63 -1.73 3.78
CA LYS A 252 9.16 -3.04 4.18
C LYS A 252 8.05 -4.09 4.35
N ALA A 253 6.84 -3.68 4.73
CA ALA A 253 5.71 -4.59 4.94
C ALA A 253 5.02 -5.01 3.64
N VAL A 254 5.06 -4.20 2.58
CA VAL A 254 4.25 -4.41 1.35
C VAL A 254 5.06 -4.61 0.07
N ILE A 255 6.34 -4.24 0.06
CA ILE A 255 7.23 -4.40 -1.09
C ILE A 255 8.04 -5.68 -0.93
N GLU A 256 7.92 -6.58 -1.91
CA GLU A 256 8.71 -7.81 -2.00
C GLU A 256 10.02 -7.51 -2.74
N PRO A 257 11.17 -7.39 -2.06
CA PRO A 257 12.42 -6.93 -2.68
C PRO A 257 12.92 -7.83 -3.80
N ASP A 258 12.63 -9.14 -3.71
CA ASP A 258 12.98 -10.12 -4.74
C ASP A 258 12.17 -9.96 -6.04
N LEU A 259 11.02 -9.28 -5.97
CA LEU A 259 10.14 -9.05 -7.10
C LEU A 259 10.09 -7.59 -7.52
N THR A 260 10.44 -6.65 -6.65
CA THR A 260 10.26 -5.21 -6.90
C THR A 260 11.38 -4.39 -6.27
N ASP A 261 12.16 -3.71 -7.11
CA ASP A 261 13.20 -2.75 -6.71
C ASP A 261 12.85 -1.30 -7.10
N ALA A 262 11.62 -1.06 -7.57
CA ALA A 262 11.09 0.26 -7.86
C ALA A 262 9.80 0.55 -7.09
N HIS A 263 9.81 1.58 -6.23
CA HIS A 263 8.67 1.96 -5.39
C HIS A 263 8.84 3.37 -4.81
N ARG A 264 7.73 3.95 -4.32
CA ARG A 264 7.73 5.25 -3.63
C ARG A 264 8.23 5.08 -2.20
N CYS A 265 9.35 5.72 -1.86
CA CYS A 265 9.95 5.69 -0.52
C CYS A 265 9.35 6.75 0.42
N VAL A 266 9.12 7.96 -0.10
CA VAL A 266 8.54 9.12 0.64
C VAL A 266 7.49 9.77 -0.24
N HIS A 267 6.28 9.94 0.29
CA HIS A 267 5.12 10.49 -0.41
C HIS A 267 4.59 11.75 0.29
N GLY A 268 5.35 12.84 0.18
CA GLY A 268 4.90 14.16 0.57
C GLY A 268 4.48 14.25 2.04
N ALA A 269 3.38 14.96 2.28
CA ALA A 269 2.89 15.23 3.64
C ALA A 269 2.38 13.96 4.33
N ALA A 270 1.96 12.93 3.60
CA ALA A 270 1.52 11.65 4.19
C ALA A 270 2.63 10.91 4.94
N ASP A 271 3.88 11.16 4.55
CA ASP A 271 5.08 10.62 5.18
C ASP A 271 5.78 11.66 6.07
N GLY A 272 5.14 12.79 6.35
CA GLY A 272 5.70 13.85 7.20
C GLY A 272 6.75 14.73 6.51
N TRP A 273 6.86 14.66 5.16
CA TRP A 273 7.76 15.49 4.35
C TRP A 273 6.98 16.25 3.27
N PRO A 274 6.17 17.28 3.62
CA PRO A 274 5.37 18.01 2.65
C PRO A 274 6.18 18.50 1.44
N GLY A 275 5.72 18.16 0.24
CA GLY A 275 6.34 18.56 -1.02
C GLY A 275 7.61 17.79 -1.43
N LEU A 276 8.03 16.76 -0.67
CA LEU A 276 9.11 15.85 -1.05
C LEU A 276 8.56 14.49 -1.47
N TYR A 277 8.89 14.07 -2.68
CA TYR A 277 8.55 12.76 -3.21
C TYR A 277 9.84 12.02 -3.58
N LEU A 278 10.07 10.86 -2.97
CA LEU A 278 11.28 10.07 -3.19
C LEU A 278 10.91 8.73 -3.80
N ASP A 279 11.47 8.41 -4.96
CA ASP A 279 11.32 7.11 -5.62
C ASP A 279 12.62 6.31 -5.55
N ARG A 280 12.52 5.04 -5.19
CA ARG A 280 13.54 4.02 -5.47
C ARG A 280 13.35 3.58 -6.92
N LEU A 281 14.42 3.64 -7.70
CA LEU A 281 14.47 3.19 -9.09
C LEU A 281 15.67 2.25 -9.26
N GLY A 282 15.51 1.00 -8.82
CA GLY A 282 16.58 0.02 -8.78
C GLY A 282 17.78 0.51 -7.94
N PRO A 283 18.96 0.75 -8.53
CA PRO A 283 20.16 1.14 -7.79
C PRO A 283 20.14 2.60 -7.29
N CYS A 284 19.28 3.47 -7.82
CA CYS A 284 19.29 4.90 -7.50
C CYS A 284 17.99 5.38 -6.83
N LEU A 285 18.06 6.60 -6.32
CA LEU A 285 16.92 7.36 -5.81
C LEU A 285 16.67 8.57 -6.71
N LEU A 286 15.39 8.89 -6.91
CA LEU A 286 14.95 10.14 -7.51
C LEU A 286 14.11 10.93 -6.52
N ALA A 287 14.63 12.07 -6.07
CA ALA A 287 13.89 13.04 -5.29
C ALA A 287 13.21 14.06 -6.21
N THR A 288 11.93 14.30 -5.98
CA THR A 288 11.14 15.33 -6.63
C THR A 288 10.61 16.29 -5.57
N ALA A 289 10.95 17.57 -5.67
CA ALA A 289 10.50 18.60 -4.75
C ALA A 289 10.46 19.99 -5.40
N ASP A 290 9.76 20.95 -4.79
CA ASP A 290 9.70 22.33 -5.31
C ASP A 290 11.03 23.09 -5.20
N ARG A 291 11.88 22.67 -4.25
CA ARG A 291 13.20 23.27 -4.00
C ARG A 291 14.26 22.18 -3.93
N PRO A 292 15.53 22.50 -4.29
CA PRO A 292 16.63 21.58 -4.12
C PRO A 292 16.74 21.07 -2.68
N LEU A 293 17.17 19.81 -2.55
CA LEU A 293 17.38 19.20 -1.24
C LEU A 293 18.43 19.96 -0.44
N THR A 294 18.19 20.14 0.85
CA THR A 294 19.20 20.63 1.80
C THR A 294 20.18 19.51 2.16
N GLU A 295 21.37 19.84 2.68
CA GLU A 295 22.31 18.82 3.16
C GLU A 295 21.72 17.91 4.25
N PRO A 296 21.01 18.42 5.28
CA PRO A 296 20.36 17.56 6.26
C PRO A 296 19.34 16.60 5.64
N ALA A 297 18.55 17.07 4.66
CA ALA A 297 17.59 16.21 3.96
C ALA A 297 18.30 15.12 3.15
N ARG A 298 19.40 15.45 2.43
CA ARG A 298 20.22 14.45 1.73
C ARG A 298 20.78 13.39 2.68
N ALA A 299 21.38 13.82 3.79
CA ALA A 299 21.95 12.92 4.79
C ALA A 299 20.88 11.98 5.38
N TRP A 300 19.71 12.52 5.72
CA TRP A 300 18.58 11.72 6.19
C TRP A 300 18.14 10.69 5.15
N ILE A 301 17.94 11.12 3.89
CA ILE A 301 17.51 10.25 2.79
C ILE A 301 18.50 9.09 2.62
N LEU A 302 19.79 9.37 2.54
CA LEU A 302 20.82 8.37 2.28
C LEU A 302 21.02 7.41 3.47
N HIS A 303 20.80 7.89 4.69
CA HIS A 303 20.78 7.03 5.88
C HIS A 303 19.58 6.07 5.86
N GLN A 304 18.38 6.55 5.51
CA GLN A 304 17.18 5.71 5.45
C GLN A 304 17.17 4.76 4.25
N PHE A 305 17.68 5.24 3.11
CA PHE A 305 17.59 4.58 1.82
C PHE A 305 18.97 4.57 1.15
N PRO A 306 19.86 3.64 1.51
CA PRO A 306 21.14 3.49 0.84
C PRO A 306 20.97 3.34 -0.68
N ALA A 307 21.75 4.11 -1.44
CA ALA A 307 21.64 4.17 -2.90
C ALA A 307 23.01 4.36 -3.52
N ARG A 308 23.19 3.89 -4.76
CA ARG A 308 24.38 4.20 -5.54
C ARG A 308 24.45 5.69 -5.89
N ALA A 309 23.30 6.28 -6.20
CA ALA A 309 23.14 7.68 -6.53
C ALA A 309 21.80 8.23 -6.07
N LEU A 310 21.78 9.51 -5.71
CA LEU A 310 20.59 10.30 -5.47
C LEU A 310 20.50 11.39 -6.54
N TYR A 311 19.38 11.41 -7.25
CA TYR A 311 19.04 12.41 -8.26
C TYR A 311 17.98 13.36 -7.71
N TYR A 312 17.92 14.56 -8.27
CA TYR A 312 16.90 15.55 -7.95
C TYR A 312 16.26 16.07 -9.24
N LYS A 313 14.92 16.13 -9.26
CA LYS A 313 14.14 16.85 -10.27
C LYS A 313 13.19 17.85 -9.58
N PRO A 314 12.98 19.05 -10.13
CA PRO A 314 11.96 19.95 -9.60
C PRO A 314 10.55 19.37 -9.83
N HIS A 315 9.61 19.69 -8.93
CA HIS A 315 8.23 19.21 -9.07
C HIS A 315 7.58 19.71 -10.37
N PRO A 316 6.88 18.85 -11.14
CA PRO A 316 6.31 19.20 -12.45
C PRO A 316 5.15 20.21 -12.43
N ARG A 317 4.85 20.87 -11.28
CA ARG A 317 3.83 21.95 -11.19
C ARG A 317 4.24 23.22 -11.96
N ARG A 318 5.43 23.23 -12.57
CA ARG A 318 5.88 24.23 -13.54
C ARG A 318 6.25 23.53 -14.85
N PRO A 319 5.31 23.36 -15.80
CA PRO A 319 5.60 22.81 -17.13
C PRO A 319 6.26 23.83 -18.08
N ALA A 320 6.96 24.84 -17.54
CA ALA A 320 7.76 25.76 -18.34
C ALA A 320 9.10 25.10 -18.64
N HIS A 321 9.61 25.27 -19.86
CA HIS A 321 10.90 24.81 -20.37
C HIS A 321 11.94 24.60 -19.26
N LEU A 322 12.01 23.37 -18.74
CA LEU A 322 13.06 23.02 -17.79
C LEU A 322 14.38 23.07 -18.56
N PRO A 323 15.41 23.77 -18.05
CA PRO A 323 16.70 23.78 -18.71
C PRO A 323 17.26 22.34 -18.82
N PRO A 324 18.15 22.07 -19.78
CA PRO A 324 18.57 20.70 -20.12
C PRO A 324 19.11 19.88 -18.93
N ASP A 325 19.77 20.55 -17.98
CA ASP A 325 20.28 19.98 -16.72
C ASP A 325 19.17 19.57 -15.74
N GLN A 326 17.97 20.12 -15.85
CA GLN A 326 16.79 19.70 -15.07
C GLN A 326 15.96 18.61 -15.77
N VAL A 327 16.05 18.55 -17.11
CA VAL A 327 15.46 17.46 -17.92
C VAL A 327 16.24 16.16 -17.73
N ALA A 328 17.57 16.26 -17.72
CA ALA A 328 18.51 15.14 -17.57
C ALA A 328 19.49 15.42 -16.41
N PRO A 329 19.04 15.36 -15.14
CA PRO A 329 19.86 15.73 -14.00
C PRO A 329 21.04 14.77 -13.79
N GLY A 330 22.20 15.35 -13.49
CA GLY A 330 23.27 14.61 -12.82
C GLY A 330 22.87 14.24 -11.38
N PRO A 331 23.55 13.28 -10.75
CA PRO A 331 23.28 12.97 -9.35
C PRO A 331 23.70 14.14 -8.45
N VAL A 332 22.90 14.43 -7.44
CA VAL A 332 23.26 15.35 -6.34
C VAL A 332 24.11 14.66 -5.28
N HIS A 333 24.23 13.32 -5.34
CA HIS A 333 25.13 12.52 -4.52
C HIS A 333 25.41 11.16 -5.18
N GLY A 334 26.60 10.62 -5.00
CA GLY A 334 26.98 9.28 -5.42
C GLY A 334 27.40 9.17 -6.89
N VAL A 335 27.49 7.93 -7.39
CA VAL A 335 28.03 7.63 -8.73
C VAL A 335 26.88 7.45 -9.72
N PRO A 336 26.84 8.22 -10.83
CA PRO A 336 25.77 8.10 -11.82
C PRO A 336 25.52 6.66 -12.28
N VAL A 337 24.26 6.35 -12.59
CA VAL A 337 23.88 5.10 -13.24
C VAL A 337 24.08 5.22 -14.76
N SER A 338 24.43 4.11 -15.41
CA SER A 338 24.45 4.02 -16.87
C SER A 338 23.03 4.10 -17.41
N GLU A 339 22.82 4.87 -18.48
CA GLU A 339 21.51 5.15 -19.05
C GLU A 339 21.36 4.52 -20.45
N PRO A 340 20.20 3.95 -20.80
CA PRO A 340 19.08 3.65 -19.90
C PRO A 340 19.43 2.49 -18.93
N PHE A 341 18.65 2.32 -17.88
CA PHE A 341 18.83 1.22 -16.92
C PHE A 341 17.53 0.44 -16.71
N LEU A 342 17.64 -0.79 -16.22
CA LEU A 342 16.50 -1.64 -15.90
C LEU A 342 16.15 -1.55 -14.42
N ILE A 343 14.86 -1.60 -14.14
CA ILE A 343 14.30 -1.89 -12.82
C ILE A 343 13.46 -3.15 -12.89
N ARG A 344 13.13 -3.70 -11.72
CA ARG A 344 12.24 -4.84 -11.54
C ARG A 344 10.97 -4.41 -10.80
N GLU A 345 9.81 -4.79 -11.31
CA GLU A 345 8.51 -4.58 -10.68
C GLU A 345 7.62 -5.81 -10.85
N ASN A 346 7.14 -6.39 -9.76
CA ASN A 346 6.36 -7.64 -9.75
C ASN A 346 7.01 -8.78 -10.56
N GLY A 347 8.34 -8.85 -10.58
CA GLY A 347 9.12 -9.82 -11.37
C GLY A 347 9.26 -9.48 -12.86
N LEU A 348 8.69 -8.37 -13.33
CA LEU A 348 8.85 -7.86 -14.70
C LEU A 348 9.99 -6.84 -14.75
N HIS A 349 10.67 -6.73 -15.89
CA HIS A 349 11.74 -5.76 -16.10
C HIS A 349 11.25 -4.57 -16.92
N PHE A 350 11.58 -3.35 -16.50
CA PHE A 350 11.24 -2.13 -17.23
C PHE A 350 12.47 -1.25 -17.40
N GLU A 351 12.65 -0.75 -18.62
CA GLU A 351 13.68 0.23 -18.93
C GLU A 351 13.23 1.62 -18.48
N LEU A 352 14.09 2.30 -17.72
CA LEU A 352 13.92 3.68 -17.28
C LEU A 352 15.03 4.56 -17.87
N SER A 353 14.73 5.86 -17.94
CA SER A 353 15.70 6.88 -18.32
C SER A 353 15.47 8.17 -17.54
N LEU A 354 16.49 8.66 -16.82
CA LEU A 354 16.42 9.95 -16.14
C LEU A 354 16.60 11.13 -17.12
N ARG A 355 17.05 10.86 -18.35
CA ARG A 355 17.26 11.86 -19.41
C ARG A 355 15.97 12.29 -20.10
N GLU A 356 14.92 11.53 -19.90
CA GLU A 356 13.58 11.84 -20.40
C GLU A 356 12.93 12.88 -19.47
N GLY A 357 12.22 13.85 -20.05
CA GLY A 357 11.75 15.06 -19.35
C GLY A 357 10.88 14.81 -18.11
N GLY A 358 9.58 15.04 -18.21
CA GLY A 358 8.66 15.02 -17.05
C GLY A 358 8.36 13.63 -16.46
N SER A 359 8.81 12.54 -17.10
CA SER A 359 8.63 11.16 -16.62
C SER A 359 9.84 10.31 -16.96
N VAL A 360 10.10 9.27 -16.17
CA VAL A 360 11.30 8.41 -16.23
C VAL A 360 11.08 7.09 -16.95
N GLY A 361 9.87 6.79 -17.42
CA GLY A 361 9.57 5.56 -18.17
C GLY A 361 8.53 4.64 -17.53
N LEU A 362 8.14 4.86 -16.27
CA LEU A 362 7.12 4.07 -15.59
C LEU A 362 6.42 4.86 -14.49
N PHE A 363 5.10 4.75 -14.38
CA PHE A 363 4.30 5.34 -13.31
C PHE A 363 4.11 4.32 -12.17
N LEU A 364 4.80 4.53 -11.04
CA LEU A 364 4.87 3.57 -9.92
C LEU A 364 3.55 3.45 -9.14
N ASP A 365 2.71 4.48 -9.16
CA ASP A 365 1.36 4.48 -8.60
C ASP A 365 0.42 3.49 -9.31
N GLN A 366 0.76 3.06 -10.53
CA GLN A 366 0.02 2.05 -11.29
C GLN A 366 0.56 0.60 -11.08
N ARG A 367 1.57 0.39 -10.21
CA ARG A 367 2.19 -0.93 -9.97
C ARG A 367 1.18 -2.01 -9.65
N ASP A 368 0.28 -1.71 -8.72
CA ASP A 368 -0.71 -2.65 -8.23
C ASP A 368 -1.75 -2.99 -9.31
N ASN A 369 -2.05 -2.06 -10.22
CA ASN A 369 -2.91 -2.32 -11.38
C ASN A 369 -2.22 -3.20 -12.43
N ARG A 370 -0.91 -3.01 -12.66
CA ARG A 370 -0.13 -3.93 -13.50
C ARG A 370 -0.07 -5.34 -12.90
N ARG A 371 0.08 -5.46 -11.57
CA ARG A 371 0.02 -6.78 -10.89
C ARG A 371 -1.32 -7.49 -11.11
N ARG A 372 -2.44 -6.76 -11.13
CA ARG A 372 -3.78 -7.32 -11.38
C ARG A 372 -3.90 -7.90 -12.80
N LEU A 373 -3.27 -7.28 -13.79
CA LEU A 373 -3.14 -7.86 -15.14
C LEU A 373 -2.29 -9.12 -15.14
N LEU A 374 -1.11 -9.06 -14.51
CA LEU A 374 -0.15 -10.16 -14.47
C LEU A 374 -0.74 -11.43 -13.81
N THR A 375 -1.49 -11.24 -12.73
CA THR A 375 -2.10 -12.34 -11.96
C THR A 375 -3.48 -12.75 -12.45
N GLY A 376 -4.13 -11.92 -13.27
CA GLY A 376 -5.53 -12.08 -13.66
C GLY A 376 -6.55 -11.82 -12.55
N TYR A 377 -6.11 -11.49 -11.32
CA TYR A 377 -6.97 -11.26 -10.17
C TYR A 377 -7.02 -9.77 -9.82
N VAL A 378 -8.21 -9.17 -9.99
CA VAL A 378 -8.45 -7.75 -9.73
C VAL A 378 -8.66 -7.48 -8.23
N GLY A 379 -9.38 -8.38 -7.55
CA GLY A 379 -9.64 -8.29 -6.11
C GLY A 379 -11.05 -8.73 -5.72
N ARG A 380 -11.26 -9.15 -4.46
CA ARG A 380 -12.56 -9.58 -3.91
C ARG A 380 -13.35 -10.57 -4.80
N GLY A 381 -12.66 -11.55 -5.39
CA GLY A 381 -13.28 -12.54 -6.29
C GLY A 381 -13.56 -12.03 -7.71
N PHE A 382 -13.16 -10.80 -8.05
CA PHE A 382 -13.16 -10.30 -9.42
C PHE A 382 -11.91 -10.83 -10.15
N TRP A 383 -12.12 -11.78 -11.05
CA TRP A 383 -11.14 -12.28 -12.00
C TRP A 383 -11.28 -11.59 -13.35
N LEU A 384 -10.18 -11.33 -14.08
CA LEU A 384 -10.23 -10.89 -15.47
C LEU A 384 -10.76 -12.02 -16.36
N ARG A 385 -10.24 -13.24 -16.14
CA ARG A 385 -10.71 -14.50 -16.72
C ARG A 385 -10.85 -15.50 -15.58
N ASP A 386 -12.06 -15.86 -15.21
CA ASP A 386 -12.32 -16.77 -14.10
C ASP A 386 -11.84 -18.19 -14.47
N PRO A 387 -10.82 -18.74 -13.80
CA PRO A 387 -10.28 -20.06 -14.10
C PRO A 387 -11.31 -21.18 -13.97
N ALA A 388 -12.34 -21.00 -13.14
CA ALA A 388 -13.36 -22.01 -12.89
C ALA A 388 -14.53 -21.95 -13.89
N ARG A 389 -14.74 -20.81 -14.56
CA ARG A 389 -15.89 -20.59 -15.45
C ARG A 389 -15.53 -20.48 -16.92
N THR A 390 -14.28 -20.15 -17.24
CA THR A 390 -13.84 -20.00 -18.62
C THR A 390 -12.71 -20.99 -18.88
N PRO A 391 -12.92 -22.06 -19.67
CA PRO A 391 -11.82 -22.87 -20.16
C PRO A 391 -10.75 -21.94 -20.74
N GLN A 392 -9.51 -22.04 -20.28
CA GLN A 392 -8.40 -21.17 -20.72
C GLN A 392 -7.94 -21.51 -22.14
N THR A 393 -8.87 -21.81 -23.05
CA THR A 393 -8.58 -22.22 -24.42
C THR A 393 -8.66 -21.00 -25.33
N GLY A 394 -7.51 -20.46 -25.70
CA GLY A 394 -7.35 -19.40 -26.69
C GLY A 394 -6.75 -18.10 -26.15
N PRO A 395 -5.97 -17.37 -27.00
CA PRO A 395 -5.43 -16.07 -26.64
C PRO A 395 -6.56 -15.06 -26.47
N TRP A 396 -6.58 -14.36 -25.34
CA TRP A 396 -7.50 -13.26 -25.09
C TRP A 396 -6.88 -11.95 -25.54
N THR A 397 -7.71 -10.99 -25.95
CA THR A 397 -7.25 -9.74 -26.55
C THR A 397 -7.40 -8.57 -25.59
N VAL A 398 -6.31 -7.81 -25.43
CA VAL A 398 -6.26 -6.63 -24.56
C VAL A 398 -5.94 -5.41 -25.40
N LEU A 399 -6.72 -4.34 -25.25
CA LEU A 399 -6.43 -3.03 -25.82
C LEU A 399 -5.89 -2.12 -24.73
N ASN A 400 -4.62 -1.72 -24.84
CA ASN A 400 -4.03 -0.70 -23.98
C ASN A 400 -4.00 0.64 -24.71
N THR A 401 -4.82 1.59 -24.28
CA THR A 401 -4.86 2.95 -24.84
C THR A 401 -4.03 3.90 -24.00
N PHE A 402 -3.49 4.95 -24.61
CA PHE A 402 -2.52 5.85 -23.97
C PHE A 402 -1.34 5.05 -23.39
N ALA A 403 -0.85 4.12 -24.20
CA ALA A 403 -0.02 3.01 -23.73
C ALA A 403 1.32 3.45 -23.12
N TYR A 404 1.79 4.67 -23.43
CA TYR A 404 3.08 5.19 -23.01
C TYR A 404 4.19 4.18 -23.35
N THR A 405 5.04 3.82 -22.38
CA THR A 405 6.10 2.80 -22.51
C THR A 405 5.59 1.36 -22.37
N CYS A 406 4.28 1.16 -22.53
CA CYS A 406 3.59 -0.13 -22.60
C CYS A 406 3.67 -0.99 -21.32
N GLY A 407 3.79 -0.37 -20.14
CA GLY A 407 3.87 -1.09 -18.85
C GLY A 407 2.70 -2.05 -18.59
N PHE A 408 1.46 -1.60 -18.84
CA PHE A 408 0.29 -2.48 -18.77
C PHE A 408 0.30 -3.58 -19.84
N SER A 409 0.76 -3.27 -21.05
CA SER A 409 0.83 -4.23 -22.15
C SER A 409 1.78 -5.38 -21.84
N VAL A 410 2.94 -5.09 -21.25
CA VAL A 410 3.92 -6.12 -20.82
C VAL A 410 3.28 -7.05 -19.78
N ALA A 411 2.60 -6.49 -18.77
CA ALA A 411 1.95 -7.29 -17.74
C ALA A 411 0.84 -8.20 -18.31
N ALA A 412 0.01 -7.67 -19.20
CA ALA A 412 -1.05 -8.44 -19.87
C ALA A 412 -0.48 -9.52 -20.81
N ALA A 413 0.55 -9.19 -21.60
CA ALA A 413 1.19 -10.14 -22.51
C ALA A 413 1.90 -11.28 -21.75
N ARG A 414 2.55 -10.97 -20.61
CA ARG A 414 3.13 -11.99 -19.74
C ARG A 414 2.07 -12.94 -19.16
N ALA A 415 0.85 -12.45 -18.95
CA ALA A 415 -0.32 -13.25 -18.60
C ALA A 415 -1.00 -13.93 -19.81
N GLY A 416 -0.33 -14.02 -20.96
CA GLY A 416 -0.78 -14.74 -22.15
C GLY A 416 -1.78 -13.97 -23.03
N ALA A 417 -1.93 -12.66 -22.85
CA ALA A 417 -2.79 -11.84 -23.72
C ALA A 417 -2.10 -11.49 -25.05
N ARG A 418 -2.88 -11.45 -26.14
CA ARG A 418 -2.48 -10.70 -27.34
C ARG A 418 -2.86 -9.23 -27.15
N VAL A 419 -1.86 -8.36 -27.03
CA VAL A 419 -2.08 -6.94 -26.74
C VAL A 419 -2.02 -6.07 -28.00
N THR A 420 -2.90 -5.07 -28.05
CA THR A 420 -2.83 -3.92 -28.96
C THR A 420 -2.54 -2.66 -28.13
N SER A 421 -1.38 -2.06 -28.34
CA SER A 421 -0.94 -0.84 -27.64
C SER A 421 -1.12 0.37 -28.55
N VAL A 422 -1.83 1.41 -28.09
CA VAL A 422 -2.08 2.65 -28.84
C VAL A 422 -1.50 3.84 -28.10
N ASP A 423 -0.68 4.64 -28.77
CA ASP A 423 -0.14 5.89 -28.23
C ASP A 423 0.10 6.92 -29.35
N LEU A 424 0.11 8.20 -29.03
CA LEU A 424 0.46 9.26 -29.99
C LEU A 424 1.95 9.24 -30.35
N SER A 425 2.79 8.82 -29.40
CA SER A 425 4.24 8.87 -29.49
C SER A 425 4.82 7.57 -30.04
N ARG A 426 5.37 7.62 -31.27
CA ARG A 426 6.15 6.50 -31.82
C ARG A 426 7.34 6.14 -30.93
N LYS A 427 8.01 7.16 -30.38
CA LYS A 427 9.13 6.99 -29.45
C LYS A 427 8.76 6.11 -28.26
N TYR A 428 7.59 6.34 -27.64
CA TYR A 428 7.15 5.55 -26.50
C TYR A 428 6.70 4.14 -26.88
N LEU A 429 6.10 3.96 -28.07
CA LEU A 429 5.81 2.61 -28.58
C LEU A 429 7.08 1.82 -28.88
N ASP A 430 8.13 2.47 -29.40
CA ASP A 430 9.42 1.81 -29.64
C ASP A 430 10.13 1.47 -28.32
N TRP A 431 9.99 2.30 -27.28
CA TRP A 431 10.38 1.95 -25.91
C TRP A 431 9.57 0.77 -25.37
N GLY A 432 8.25 0.78 -25.58
CA GLY A 432 7.37 -0.34 -25.24
C GLY A 432 7.83 -1.65 -25.86
N ARG A 433 8.25 -1.66 -27.13
CA ARG A 433 8.82 -2.86 -27.77
C ARG A 433 10.08 -3.36 -27.07
N ARG A 434 10.97 -2.46 -26.61
CA ARG A 434 12.14 -2.86 -25.79
C ARG A 434 11.71 -3.48 -24.46
N ASN A 435 10.70 -2.91 -23.79
CA ASN A 435 10.15 -3.50 -22.58
C ASN A 435 9.55 -4.90 -22.82
N PHE A 436 8.99 -5.20 -23.98
CA PHE A 436 8.59 -6.58 -24.33
C PHE A 436 9.81 -7.50 -24.40
N LEU A 437 10.87 -7.09 -25.11
CA LEU A 437 12.11 -7.87 -25.24
C LEU A 437 12.77 -8.15 -23.89
N HIS A 438 12.82 -7.16 -22.99
CA HIS A 438 13.36 -7.31 -21.62
C HIS A 438 12.60 -8.36 -20.78
N ASN A 439 11.39 -8.74 -21.19
CA ASN A 439 10.56 -9.75 -20.52
C ASN A 439 10.41 -11.04 -21.33
N GLY A 440 11.24 -11.25 -22.37
CA GLY A 440 11.19 -12.44 -23.22
C GLY A 440 9.91 -12.56 -24.04
N LEU A 441 9.23 -11.44 -24.31
CA LEU A 441 8.04 -11.38 -25.14
C LEU A 441 8.41 -10.94 -26.55
N ASP A 442 7.91 -11.63 -27.57
CA ASP A 442 8.08 -11.24 -28.97
C ASP A 442 7.18 -10.06 -29.33
N PRO A 443 7.71 -8.86 -29.62
CA PRO A 443 6.89 -7.72 -30.01
C PRO A 443 6.11 -7.94 -31.31
N ALA A 444 6.55 -8.84 -32.21
CA ALA A 444 5.86 -9.12 -33.46
C ALA A 444 4.55 -9.90 -33.27
N ALA A 445 4.37 -10.57 -32.13
CA ALA A 445 3.11 -11.22 -31.75
C ALA A 445 2.02 -10.22 -31.31
N HIS A 446 2.33 -8.93 -31.24
CA HIS A 446 1.50 -7.87 -30.68
C HIS A 446 1.41 -6.64 -31.59
N ASP A 447 0.38 -5.82 -31.40
CA ASP A 447 0.18 -4.61 -32.21
C ASP A 447 0.67 -3.37 -31.45
N PHE A 448 1.42 -2.49 -32.12
CA PHE A 448 1.88 -1.21 -31.59
C PHE A 448 1.51 -0.09 -32.58
N LEU A 449 0.47 0.65 -32.26
CA LEU A 449 -0.22 1.53 -33.20
C LEU A 449 -0.07 2.98 -32.79
N GLN A 450 0.56 3.77 -33.67
CA GLN A 450 0.64 5.20 -33.47
C GLN A 450 -0.67 5.87 -33.87
N GLY A 451 -1.16 6.81 -33.06
CA GLY A 451 -2.27 7.70 -33.43
C GLY A 451 -3.22 8.04 -32.29
N ASP A 452 -4.20 8.89 -32.57
CA ASP A 452 -5.24 9.26 -31.59
C ASP A 452 -6.17 8.06 -31.34
N VAL A 453 -6.45 7.80 -30.07
CA VAL A 453 -7.28 6.69 -29.62
C VAL A 453 -8.69 6.76 -30.20
N ARG A 454 -9.27 7.97 -30.32
CA ARG A 454 -10.62 8.18 -30.89
C ARG A 454 -10.67 7.82 -32.37
N ASP A 455 -9.58 8.06 -33.11
CA ASP A 455 -9.49 7.70 -34.53
C ASP A 455 -9.39 6.19 -34.72
N TRP A 456 -8.65 5.51 -33.84
CA TRP A 456 -8.59 4.05 -33.81
C TRP A 456 -9.94 3.43 -33.42
N PHE A 457 -10.63 3.98 -32.40
CA PHE A 457 -11.94 3.50 -32.00
C PHE A 457 -12.96 3.57 -33.14
N ARG A 458 -13.07 4.73 -33.81
CA ARG A 458 -13.96 4.89 -34.98
C ARG A 458 -13.68 3.90 -36.11
N ARG A 459 -12.41 3.56 -36.33
CA ARG A 459 -12.02 2.55 -37.32
C ARG A 459 -12.42 1.15 -36.90
N TRP A 460 -12.18 0.77 -35.65
CA TRP A 460 -12.50 -0.55 -35.13
C TRP A 460 -14.00 -0.80 -34.98
N GLN A 461 -14.78 0.24 -34.65
CA GLN A 461 -16.24 0.18 -34.68
C GLN A 461 -16.75 -0.18 -36.09
N ARG A 462 -16.21 0.48 -37.13
CA ARG A 462 -16.55 0.15 -38.54
C ARG A 462 -16.09 -1.24 -38.97
N GLN A 463 -15.02 -1.76 -38.36
CA GLN A 463 -14.50 -3.10 -38.63
C GLN A 463 -15.17 -4.19 -37.77
N GLY A 464 -16.02 -3.84 -36.81
CA GLY A 464 -16.58 -4.78 -35.84
C GLY A 464 -15.52 -5.43 -34.94
N ARG A 465 -14.33 -4.82 -34.77
CA ARG A 465 -13.26 -5.38 -33.93
C ARG A 465 -13.63 -5.20 -32.45
N THR A 466 -13.48 -6.27 -31.67
CA THR A 466 -13.76 -6.27 -30.23
C THR A 466 -12.61 -6.83 -29.40
N PHE A 467 -12.61 -6.51 -28.11
CA PHE A 467 -11.59 -6.88 -27.14
C PHE A 467 -12.20 -7.50 -25.88
N ASP A 468 -11.44 -8.38 -25.22
CA ASP A 468 -11.82 -8.99 -23.94
C ASP A 468 -11.57 -8.01 -22.77
N LEU A 469 -10.56 -7.15 -22.89
CA LEU A 469 -10.24 -6.09 -21.93
C LEU A 469 -9.76 -4.83 -22.63
N ILE A 470 -10.26 -3.67 -22.17
CA ILE A 470 -9.81 -2.35 -22.62
C ILE A 470 -9.30 -1.55 -21.42
N LEU A 471 -8.11 -0.96 -21.56
CA LEU A 471 -7.48 -0.10 -20.57
C LEU A 471 -7.51 1.35 -21.05
N LEU A 472 -8.11 2.23 -20.25
CA LEU A 472 -8.15 3.68 -20.44
C LEU A 472 -7.37 4.38 -19.32
N ASP A 473 -6.13 4.77 -19.59
CA ASP A 473 -5.29 5.58 -18.66
C ASP A 473 -4.81 6.88 -19.32
N PRO A 474 -5.73 7.79 -19.69
CA PRO A 474 -5.34 9.02 -20.37
C PRO A 474 -4.61 10.01 -19.45
N PRO A 475 -3.77 10.90 -20.01
CA PRO A 475 -3.25 12.02 -19.26
C PRO A 475 -4.36 13.01 -18.87
N THR A 476 -4.18 13.81 -17.81
CA THR A 476 -5.15 14.87 -17.42
C THR A 476 -5.41 15.85 -18.56
N PHE A 477 -4.36 16.16 -19.32
CA PHE A 477 -4.38 17.06 -20.46
C PHE A 477 -3.45 16.53 -21.55
N SER A 478 -3.88 16.61 -22.79
CA SER A 478 -2.98 16.47 -23.93
C SER A 478 -3.40 17.37 -25.09
N ARG A 479 -2.47 17.65 -26.00
CA ARG A 479 -2.73 18.40 -27.23
C ARG A 479 -2.18 17.63 -28.40
N SER A 480 -3.03 17.34 -29.37
CA SER A 480 -2.66 16.77 -30.66
C SER A 480 -2.79 17.84 -31.75
N LYS A 481 -1.86 17.83 -32.72
CA LYS A 481 -1.94 18.73 -33.89
C LYS A 481 -3.19 18.44 -34.74
N SER A 482 -3.62 17.18 -34.82
CA SER A 482 -4.73 16.75 -35.66
C SER A 482 -6.08 16.66 -34.92
N ALA A 483 -6.06 16.37 -33.62
CA ALA A 483 -7.25 16.01 -32.86
C ALA A 483 -7.61 17.00 -31.74
N GLY A 484 -6.93 18.16 -31.72
CA GLY A 484 -7.21 19.25 -30.79
C GLY A 484 -6.74 18.99 -29.35
N VAL A 485 -7.43 19.61 -28.40
CA VAL A 485 -7.14 19.54 -26.96
C VAL A 485 -7.98 18.42 -26.34
N PHE A 486 -7.37 17.64 -25.46
CA PHE A 486 -8.03 16.66 -24.60
C PHE A 486 -7.94 17.13 -23.14
N GLN A 487 -9.08 17.09 -22.44
CA GLN A 487 -9.21 17.35 -21.01
C GLN A 487 -9.97 16.17 -20.37
N VAL A 488 -9.32 15.47 -19.43
CA VAL A 488 -9.86 14.21 -18.90
C VAL A 488 -11.27 14.33 -18.33
N GLU A 489 -11.60 15.42 -17.64
CA GLU A 489 -12.93 15.65 -17.04
C GLU A 489 -14.05 15.81 -18.07
N LYS A 490 -13.72 16.31 -19.26
CA LYS A 490 -14.68 16.56 -20.35
C LYS A 490 -14.77 15.38 -21.31
N ASP A 491 -13.64 14.79 -21.64
CA ASP A 491 -13.51 13.87 -22.77
C ASP A 491 -13.49 12.39 -22.35
N LEU A 492 -13.12 12.07 -21.10
CA LEU A 492 -13.12 10.68 -20.61
C LEU A 492 -14.50 10.01 -20.68
N PRO A 493 -15.63 10.67 -20.34
CA PRO A 493 -16.95 10.04 -20.46
C PRO A 493 -17.24 9.54 -21.89
N GLY A 494 -16.93 10.36 -22.90
CA GLY A 494 -17.09 9.99 -24.31
C GLY A 494 -16.15 8.86 -24.73
N LEU A 495 -14.91 8.85 -24.22
CA LEU A 495 -13.97 7.75 -24.44
C LEU A 495 -14.47 6.43 -23.84
N VAL A 496 -15.04 6.46 -22.63
CA VAL A 496 -15.63 5.28 -22.00
C VAL A 496 -16.79 4.75 -22.83
N THR A 497 -17.72 5.61 -23.23
CA THR A 497 -18.85 5.22 -24.08
C THR A 497 -18.38 4.54 -25.37
N ALA A 498 -17.38 5.12 -26.04
CA ALA A 498 -16.82 4.53 -27.26
C ALA A 498 -16.07 3.22 -27.00
N ALA A 499 -15.29 3.12 -25.93
CA ALA A 499 -14.57 1.89 -25.55
C ALA A 499 -15.54 0.74 -25.27
N VAL A 500 -16.66 1.00 -24.59
CA VAL A 500 -17.65 -0.02 -24.27
C VAL A 500 -18.25 -0.67 -25.52
N THR A 501 -18.41 0.08 -26.62
CA THR A 501 -18.85 -0.51 -27.91
C THR A 501 -17.86 -1.48 -28.54
N LEU A 502 -16.59 -1.42 -28.13
CA LEU A 502 -15.51 -2.30 -28.58
C LEU A 502 -15.26 -3.46 -27.59
N LEU A 503 -15.99 -3.53 -26.48
CA LEU A 503 -15.92 -4.65 -25.56
C LEU A 503 -16.80 -5.80 -26.03
N ARG A 504 -16.28 -7.01 -25.89
CA ARG A 504 -17.11 -8.22 -25.98
C ARG A 504 -18.11 -8.26 -24.83
N PRO A 505 -19.25 -8.95 -25.00
CA PRO A 505 -20.14 -9.26 -23.89
C PRO A 505 -19.40 -9.93 -22.74
N GLY A 506 -19.63 -9.47 -21.52
CA GLY A 506 -18.86 -9.90 -20.35
C GLY A 506 -17.42 -9.38 -20.31
N GLY A 507 -16.97 -8.53 -21.23
CA GLY A 507 -15.62 -7.96 -21.25
C GLY A 507 -15.32 -7.04 -20.06
N VAL A 508 -14.04 -6.76 -19.83
CA VAL A 508 -13.60 -5.90 -18.71
C VAL A 508 -13.13 -4.55 -19.21
N LEU A 509 -13.56 -3.48 -18.55
CA LEU A 509 -13.07 -2.13 -18.72
C LEU A 509 -12.22 -1.74 -17.50
N PHE A 510 -11.03 -1.23 -17.74
CA PHE A 510 -10.23 -0.50 -16.77
C PHE A 510 -10.24 0.98 -17.13
N VAL A 511 -10.53 1.84 -16.15
CA VAL A 511 -10.45 3.29 -16.32
C VAL A 511 -9.69 3.91 -15.16
N SER A 512 -8.74 4.79 -15.47
CA SER A 512 -8.02 5.58 -14.47
C SER A 512 -7.95 7.06 -14.80
N SER A 513 -7.71 7.85 -13.76
CA SER A 513 -7.44 9.29 -13.85
C SER A 513 -6.61 9.75 -12.65
N ASN A 514 -5.58 10.55 -12.91
CA ASN A 514 -4.72 11.19 -11.91
C ASN A 514 -5.08 12.67 -11.66
N LYS A 515 -6.24 13.14 -12.14
CA LYS A 515 -6.74 14.52 -11.92
C LYS A 515 -7.05 14.80 -10.44
N GLU A 516 -6.20 15.56 -9.75
CA GLU A 516 -6.24 15.75 -8.29
C GLU A 516 -7.60 16.22 -7.73
N ASP A 517 -8.28 17.14 -8.44
CA ASP A 517 -9.54 17.80 -8.06
C ASP A 517 -10.81 17.05 -8.49
N TRP A 518 -10.69 15.81 -8.98
CA TRP A 518 -11.85 14.97 -9.30
C TRP A 518 -12.09 13.91 -8.20
N SER A 519 -13.18 14.08 -7.44
CA SER A 519 -13.53 13.18 -6.33
C SER A 519 -13.70 11.73 -6.81
N PRO A 520 -13.26 10.71 -6.03
CA PRO A 520 -13.47 9.30 -6.38
C PRO A 520 -14.94 8.91 -6.59
N ALA A 521 -15.84 9.52 -5.81
CA ALA A 521 -17.27 9.28 -5.89
C ALA A 521 -17.85 9.80 -7.22
N ASP A 522 -17.52 11.04 -7.59
CA ASP A 522 -17.97 11.62 -8.86
C ASP A 522 -17.34 10.92 -10.05
N PHE A 523 -16.05 10.61 -9.99
CA PHE A 523 -15.37 9.85 -11.02
C PHE A 523 -16.11 8.54 -11.28
N THR A 524 -16.35 7.74 -10.23
CA THR A 524 -17.01 6.44 -10.36
C THR A 524 -18.44 6.57 -10.89
N ARG A 525 -19.20 7.55 -10.40
CA ARG A 525 -20.56 7.83 -10.87
C ARG A 525 -20.58 8.15 -12.36
N VAL A 526 -19.71 9.06 -12.82
CA VAL A 526 -19.63 9.46 -14.23
C VAL A 526 -19.20 8.28 -15.12
N MET A 527 -18.28 7.43 -14.66
CA MET A 527 -17.90 6.22 -15.41
C MET A 527 -19.07 5.24 -15.55
N PHE A 528 -19.88 5.06 -14.50
CA PHE A 528 -21.08 4.21 -14.56
C PHE A 528 -22.14 4.77 -15.50
N GLU A 529 -22.39 6.08 -15.44
CA GLU A 529 -23.27 6.78 -16.37
C GLU A 529 -22.81 6.61 -17.82
N SER A 530 -21.50 6.68 -18.06
CA SER A 530 -20.92 6.51 -19.41
C SER A 530 -21.08 5.09 -19.95
N VAL A 531 -20.92 4.05 -19.10
CA VAL A 531 -21.19 2.67 -19.50
C VAL A 531 -22.66 2.47 -19.88
N ARG A 532 -23.59 3.04 -19.09
CA ARG A 532 -25.04 2.99 -19.39
C ARG A 532 -25.39 3.76 -20.66
N ALA A 533 -24.74 4.89 -20.91
CA ALA A 533 -24.94 5.68 -22.13
C ALA A 533 -24.51 4.91 -23.40
N ALA A 534 -23.63 3.93 -23.29
CA ALA A 534 -23.28 3.00 -24.37
C ALA A 534 -24.30 1.87 -24.57
N GLY A 535 -25.41 1.86 -23.81
CA GLY A 535 -26.44 0.83 -23.88
C GLY A 535 -26.05 -0.50 -23.23
N ARG A 536 -25.08 -0.50 -22.30
CA ARG A 536 -24.60 -1.70 -21.61
C ARG A 536 -24.77 -1.60 -20.09
N ASN A 537 -24.87 -2.74 -19.41
CA ASN A 537 -24.95 -2.81 -17.95
C ASN A 537 -23.61 -3.22 -17.33
N LEU A 538 -23.44 -2.85 -16.06
CA LEU A 538 -22.32 -3.31 -15.23
C LEU A 538 -22.70 -4.61 -14.54
N LEU A 539 -21.91 -5.66 -14.75
CA LEU A 539 -22.06 -6.96 -14.10
C LEU A 539 -21.29 -7.05 -12.77
N GLN A 540 -20.13 -6.40 -12.71
CA GLN A 540 -19.26 -6.37 -11.53
C GLN A 540 -18.39 -5.12 -11.59
N HIS A 541 -18.00 -4.55 -10.44
CA HIS A 541 -17.03 -3.47 -10.42
C HIS A 541 -16.18 -3.48 -9.14
N LEU A 542 -15.01 -2.86 -9.22
CA LEU A 542 -14.15 -2.59 -8.07
C LEU A 542 -13.40 -1.26 -8.28
N TYR A 543 -13.62 -0.31 -7.38
CA TYR A 543 -12.74 0.84 -7.22
C TYR A 543 -11.51 0.42 -6.43
N VAL A 544 -10.32 0.81 -6.90
CA VAL A 544 -9.06 0.61 -6.19
C VAL A 544 -8.33 1.94 -6.06
N PRO A 545 -7.89 2.32 -4.85
CA PRO A 545 -7.10 3.54 -4.66
C PRO A 545 -5.63 3.31 -5.08
N GLN A 546 -4.81 4.36 -4.98
CA GLN A 546 -3.36 4.26 -5.10
C GLN A 546 -2.75 3.23 -4.12
N PRO A 547 -1.62 2.60 -4.50
CA PRO A 547 -1.01 1.53 -3.70
C PRO A 547 -0.50 2.03 -2.33
N PRO A 548 -0.26 1.13 -1.36
CA PRO A 548 0.09 1.54 0.01
C PRO A 548 1.39 2.35 0.15
N ASP A 549 2.34 2.22 -0.79
CA ASP A 549 3.54 3.07 -0.83
C ASP A 549 3.26 4.49 -1.34
N PHE A 550 2.02 4.80 -1.70
CA PHE A 550 1.47 6.13 -1.92
C PHE A 550 0.39 6.39 -0.84
N PRO A 551 0.75 6.53 0.44
CA PRO A 551 -0.22 6.65 1.52
C PRO A 551 -1.11 7.89 1.36
N ILE A 552 -2.42 7.73 1.61
CA ILE A 552 -3.38 8.84 1.55
C ILE A 552 -3.45 9.51 2.93
N HIS A 553 -3.30 10.83 2.94
CA HIS A 553 -3.42 11.69 4.12
C HIS A 553 -4.35 12.88 3.86
N ARG A 554 -4.80 13.57 4.91
CA ARG A 554 -5.64 14.77 4.75
C ARG A 554 -4.90 15.87 3.97
N ASP A 555 -3.62 16.04 4.29
CA ASP A 555 -2.75 17.05 3.67
C ASP A 555 -2.04 16.52 2.40
N GLU A 556 -2.25 15.23 2.08
CA GLU A 556 -1.77 14.58 0.85
C GLU A 556 -2.89 13.65 0.34
N PRO A 557 -3.98 14.21 -0.23
CA PRO A 557 -5.11 13.41 -0.70
C PRO A 557 -4.70 12.48 -1.85
N GLY A 558 -5.38 11.34 -1.95
CA GLY A 558 -5.14 10.43 -3.06
C GLY A 558 -5.61 11.04 -4.38
N TYR A 559 -4.71 11.09 -5.37
CA TYR A 559 -4.99 11.69 -6.67
C TYR A 559 -5.37 10.66 -7.73
N LEU A 560 -4.93 9.40 -7.58
CA LEU A 560 -5.22 8.32 -8.52
C LEU A 560 -6.61 7.73 -8.22
N LYS A 561 -7.47 7.73 -9.24
CA LYS A 561 -8.71 6.97 -9.24
C LYS A 561 -8.55 5.83 -10.24
N THR A 562 -8.96 4.64 -9.84
CA THR A 562 -8.97 3.48 -10.73
C THR A 562 -10.24 2.68 -10.52
N LEU A 563 -10.89 2.34 -11.62
CA LEU A 563 -12.11 1.56 -11.65
C LEU A 563 -11.96 0.40 -12.62
N TRP A 564 -12.21 -0.80 -12.12
CA TRP A 564 -12.37 -2.02 -12.90
C TRP A 564 -13.85 -2.35 -13.01
N CYS A 565 -14.34 -2.62 -14.22
CA CYS A 565 -15.75 -2.89 -14.51
C CYS A 565 -15.88 -4.10 -15.44
N ARG A 566 -16.71 -5.09 -15.10
CA ARG A 566 -17.18 -6.10 -16.05
C ARG A 566 -18.50 -5.61 -16.66
N VAL A 567 -18.57 -5.64 -17.98
CA VAL A 567 -19.66 -5.04 -18.76
C VAL A 567 -20.43 -6.13 -19.51
N GLU A 568 -21.75 -6.01 -19.59
CA GLU A 568 -22.66 -6.96 -20.25
C GLU A 568 -22.47 -7.06 -21.76
#